data_AF-A0A367GMD3-F1
#
_entry.id   AF-A0A367GMD3-F1
#
_cell.length_a   1.000
_cell.length_b   1.000
_cell.length_c   1.000
_cell.angle_alpha   90.00
_cell.angle_beta   90.00
_cell.angle_gamma   90.00
#
_symmetry.space_group_name_H-M   'P 1'
#
loop_
_entity.id
_entity.type
_entity.pdbx_description
1 polymer ?
#
loop_
_entity_poly.entity_id
_entity_poly.type
_entity_poly.pdbx_seq_one_letter_code
_entity_poly.pdbx_strand_id
1 'polypeptide(L)'
;MFPLKPSLSNAWVLLIAASFASLSACKKNEAIKPPVENQGTTGKEYKTANIAVPASGLIAYWNFDNNGNDLSGNGNHGILHNVSSSIDRFGNPLGAYKLKDATSYITVPDSISLRLNNTDFTLNIWVNSKIMQLAWVQFC
;
A
#
# COMPACT_ATOMS: atom_id res chain seq x y z
N MET A 1 58.75 19.23 -38.41
CA MET A 1 59.12 20.06 -37.24
C MET A 1 57.92 20.89 -36.85
N PHE A 2 57.10 20.41 -35.92
CA PHE A 2 56.53 21.13 -34.77
C PHE A 2 55.74 20.11 -33.94
N PRO A 3 55.86 20.11 -32.60
CA PRO A 3 55.44 19.00 -31.76
C PRO A 3 54.21 19.31 -30.87
N LEU A 4 53.62 18.24 -30.35
CA LEU A 4 53.04 18.06 -29.02
C LEU A 4 51.69 18.71 -28.60
N LYS A 5 50.79 17.75 -28.32
CA LYS A 5 49.94 17.53 -27.15
C LYS A 5 48.56 18.19 -27.02
N PRO A 6 47.58 17.42 -26.48
CA PRO A 6 46.22 17.87 -26.22
C PRO A 6 46.15 18.60 -24.88
N SER A 7 45.40 19.70 -24.84
CA SER A 7 45.12 20.45 -23.63
C SER A 7 43.63 20.33 -23.32
N LEU A 8 43.33 19.51 -22.31
CA LEU A 8 42.13 19.65 -21.49
C LEU A 8 42.14 21.05 -20.86
N SER A 9 41.14 21.88 -21.17
CA SER A 9 40.76 22.97 -20.29
C SER A 9 39.24 23.16 -20.34
N ASN A 10 38.63 22.71 -19.26
CA ASN A 10 37.23 22.88 -18.92
C ASN A 10 36.84 24.35 -18.78
N ALA A 11 35.52 24.56 -18.81
CA ALA A 11 34.77 25.71 -18.32
C ALA A 11 34.89 26.94 -19.23
N TRP A 12 33.84 27.46 -19.86
CA TRP A 12 32.50 27.70 -19.34
C TRP A 12 31.50 27.66 -20.50
N VAL A 13 30.77 26.56 -20.66
CA VAL A 13 29.54 26.58 -21.47
C VAL A 13 28.41 26.86 -20.49
N LEU A 14 27.79 28.03 -20.63
CA LEU A 14 26.55 28.40 -19.96
C LEU A 14 25.53 27.28 -20.17
N LEU A 15 25.32 26.46 -19.14
CA LEU A 15 24.13 25.63 -19.02
C LEU A 15 23.16 26.38 -18.12
N ILE A 16 22.14 26.90 -18.76
CA ILE A 16 20.89 27.37 -18.16
C ILE A 16 20.37 26.23 -17.29
N ALA A 17 20.62 26.30 -15.98
CA ALA A 17 20.00 25.42 -15.01
C ALA A 17 18.57 25.91 -14.77
N ALA A 18 17.68 25.65 -15.73
CA ALA A 18 16.27 25.49 -15.42
C ALA A 18 16.06 24.06 -14.89
N SER A 19 15.13 23.90 -13.96
CA SER A 19 14.75 22.67 -13.23
C SER A 19 15.72 22.26 -12.11
N PHE A 20 15.29 22.03 -10.88
CA PHE A 20 14.00 21.62 -10.36
C PHE A 20 13.72 22.40 -9.08
N ALA A 21 12.54 23.02 -8.95
CA ALA A 21 12.01 23.29 -7.63
C ALA A 21 11.95 21.93 -6.93
N SER A 22 12.77 21.74 -5.89
CA SER A 22 12.66 20.57 -5.05
C SER A 22 11.26 20.57 -4.48
N LEU A 23 10.41 19.65 -4.96
CA LEU A 23 9.23 19.26 -4.22
C LEU A 23 9.76 18.64 -2.93
N SER A 24 9.91 19.47 -1.90
CA SER A 24 10.10 18.99 -0.53
C SER A 24 8.80 18.28 -0.16
N ALA A 25 8.74 16.97 -0.41
CA ALA A 25 7.77 16.13 0.27
C ALA A 25 8.00 16.35 1.77
N CYS A 26 6.94 16.70 2.50
CA CYS A 26 7.01 16.75 3.96
C CYS A 26 7.59 15.41 4.42
N LYS A 27 8.79 15.42 5.00
CA LYS A 27 9.25 14.29 5.81
C LYS A 27 8.14 14.05 6.81
N LYS A 28 7.43 12.93 6.69
CA LYS A 28 6.63 12.42 7.79
C LYS A 28 7.63 12.24 8.92
N ASN A 29 7.48 13.08 9.92
CA ASN A 29 8.12 13.03 11.23
C ASN A 29 8.17 11.55 11.61
N GLU A 30 9.33 11.09 12.10
CA GLU A 30 9.61 9.69 12.41
C GLU A 30 8.36 8.97 12.88
N ALA A 31 8.09 7.83 12.24
CA ALA A 31 7.08 6.92 12.73
C ALA A 31 7.33 6.71 14.22
N ILE A 32 6.41 7.19 15.05
CA ILE A 32 6.29 6.68 16.41
C ILE A 32 6.05 5.19 16.18
N LYS A 33 7.11 4.39 16.34
CA LYS A 33 6.97 2.94 16.43
C LYS A 33 5.89 2.74 17.50
N PRO A 34 4.82 1.95 17.24
CA PRO A 34 4.01 1.50 18.36
C PRO A 34 4.98 0.89 19.39
N PRO A 35 4.81 1.19 20.69
CA PRO A 35 5.73 0.72 21.70
C PRO A 35 6.00 -0.77 21.50
N VAL A 36 7.29 -1.13 21.33
CA VAL A 36 7.72 -2.50 21.53
C VAL A 36 7.56 -2.75 23.02
N GLU A 37 6.40 -3.23 23.40
CA GLU A 37 6.15 -3.66 24.75
C GLU A 37 6.69 -5.08 24.90
N ASN A 38 7.92 -5.16 25.41
CA ASN A 38 8.39 -6.38 26.04
C ASN A 38 7.57 -6.57 27.32
N GLN A 39 6.68 -7.57 27.38
CA GLN A 39 6.19 -8.10 28.66
C GLN A 39 6.43 -9.61 28.73
N GLY A 40 7.61 -9.99 29.19
CA GLY A 40 7.63 -10.78 30.41
C GLY A 40 7.70 -9.75 31.55
N THR A 41 6.90 -9.80 32.60
CA THR A 41 6.32 -10.96 33.29
C THR A 41 5.06 -10.49 34.03
N THR A 42 4.14 -11.42 34.34
CA THR A 42 2.90 -11.20 35.09
C THR A 42 1.76 -10.52 34.33
N GLY A 43 0.57 -11.13 34.42
CA GLY A 43 -0.60 -10.78 33.61
C GLY A 43 -1.04 -9.33 33.80
N LYS A 44 -1.01 -8.58 32.70
CA LYS A 44 -1.82 -7.39 32.53
C LYS A 44 -2.55 -7.50 31.20
N GLU A 45 -3.87 -7.46 31.29
CA GLU A 45 -4.81 -7.60 30.19
C GLU A 45 -4.62 -6.42 29.23
N TYR A 46 -4.04 -6.69 28.06
CA TYR A 46 -4.01 -5.74 26.97
C TYR A 46 -5.44 -5.57 26.46
N LYS A 47 -6.02 -4.41 26.75
CA LYS A 47 -7.32 -4.03 26.21
C LYS A 47 -7.19 -3.95 24.69
N THR A 48 -7.58 -5.02 24.00
CA THR A 48 -7.75 -5.09 22.56
C THR A 48 -8.43 -3.80 22.11
N ALA A 49 -7.77 -3.05 21.24
CA ALA A 49 -8.37 -1.87 20.64
C ALA A 49 -9.60 -2.35 19.87
N ASN A 50 -10.79 -2.12 20.43
CA ASN A 50 -12.04 -2.25 19.70
C ASN A 50 -12.00 -1.19 18.59
N ILE A 51 -11.50 -1.58 17.43
CA ILE A 51 -11.73 -0.85 16.19
C ILE A 51 -13.25 -0.78 16.05
N ALA A 52 -13.81 0.40 16.29
CA ALA A 52 -15.24 0.64 16.17
C ALA A 52 -15.61 0.61 14.69
N VAL A 53 -15.71 -0.59 14.13
CA VAL A 53 -16.40 -0.80 12.87
C VAL A 53 -17.88 -0.50 13.15
N PRO A 54 -18.58 0.29 12.32
CA PRO A 54 -20.01 0.49 12.50
C PRO A 54 -20.69 -0.88 12.51
N ALA A 55 -21.14 -1.35 13.67
CA ALA A 55 -21.69 -2.71 13.79
C ALA A 55 -23.07 -2.83 13.12
N SER A 56 -23.80 -1.71 13.05
CA SER A 56 -25.12 -1.68 12.42
C SER A 56 -24.99 -1.65 10.89
N GLY A 57 -25.56 -2.66 10.23
CA GLY A 57 -25.58 -2.76 8.76
C GLY A 57 -24.28 -3.25 8.10
N LEU A 58 -23.26 -3.61 8.90
CA LEU A 58 -22.03 -4.20 8.36
C LEU A 58 -22.24 -5.67 7.98
N ILE A 59 -22.11 -5.95 6.69
CA ILE A 59 -22.28 -7.30 6.13
C ILE A 59 -20.96 -8.01 5.82
N ALA A 60 -19.85 -7.27 5.69
CA ALA A 60 -18.52 -7.82 5.46
C ALA A 60 -17.40 -6.84 5.86
N TYR A 61 -16.30 -7.35 6.40
CA TYR A 61 -15.10 -6.57 6.72
C TYR A 61 -13.82 -7.40 6.51
N TRP A 62 -13.06 -7.06 5.46
CA TRP A 62 -11.77 -7.67 5.17
C TRP A 62 -10.64 -6.69 5.55
N ASN A 63 -9.87 -7.04 6.58
CA ASN A 63 -8.73 -6.24 7.05
C ASN A 63 -7.42 -6.55 6.29
N PHE A 64 -7.45 -7.55 5.41
CA PHE A 64 -6.35 -8.02 4.58
C PHE A 64 -5.09 -8.45 5.32
N ASP A 65 -5.17 -8.88 6.59
CA ASP A 65 -4.01 -9.32 7.40
C ASP A 65 -3.49 -10.70 7.00
N ASN A 66 -2.92 -10.78 5.79
CA ASN A 66 -2.35 -11.99 5.18
C ASN A 66 -3.32 -13.19 5.04
N ASN A 67 -4.63 -12.96 5.19
CA ASN A 67 -5.70 -13.88 4.83
C ASN A 67 -6.87 -13.12 4.16
N GLY A 68 -7.91 -13.86 3.77
CA GLY A 68 -9.16 -13.32 3.21
C GLY A 68 -10.31 -13.36 4.19
N ASN A 69 -10.04 -13.45 5.50
CA ASN A 69 -11.08 -13.65 6.49
C ASN A 69 -11.97 -12.42 6.59
N ASP A 70 -13.25 -12.68 6.81
CA ASP A 70 -14.26 -11.67 7.09
C ASP A 70 -14.40 -11.57 8.61
N LEU A 71 -14.08 -10.38 9.13
CA LEU A 71 -14.11 -10.05 10.54
C LEU A 71 -15.43 -9.38 10.96
N SER A 72 -16.40 -9.25 10.05
CA SER A 72 -17.74 -8.77 10.41
C SER A 72 -18.55 -9.76 11.24
N GLY A 73 -18.16 -11.04 11.22
CA GLY A 73 -18.90 -12.14 11.85
C GLY A 73 -19.95 -12.80 10.94
N ASN A 74 -20.09 -12.35 9.68
CA ASN A 74 -21.10 -12.88 8.75
C ASN A 74 -20.58 -14.03 7.86
N GLY A 75 -19.30 -14.43 8.02
CA GLY A 75 -18.74 -15.60 7.33
C GLY A 75 -18.48 -15.39 5.83
N ASN A 76 -18.43 -14.15 5.35
CA ASN A 76 -18.20 -13.82 3.95
C ASN A 76 -16.70 -13.86 3.61
N HIS A 77 -16.04 -14.99 3.88
CA HIS A 77 -14.60 -15.15 3.70
C HIS A 77 -14.21 -15.12 2.21
N GLY A 78 -13.15 -14.38 1.91
CA GLY A 78 -12.51 -14.33 0.61
C GLY A 78 -11.47 -15.44 0.41
N ILE A 79 -11.32 -15.87 -0.83
CA ILE A 79 -10.33 -16.83 -1.32
C ILE A 79 -9.32 -16.06 -2.15
N LEU A 80 -8.04 -16.21 -1.83
CA LEU A 80 -6.94 -15.47 -2.43
C LEU A 80 -6.41 -16.22 -3.65
N HIS A 81 -6.30 -15.55 -4.79
CA HIS A 81 -5.74 -16.11 -6.03
C HIS A 81 -4.58 -15.23 -6.52
N ASN A 82 -3.36 -15.79 -6.50
CA ASN A 82 -2.15 -15.14 -7.03
C ASN A 82 -1.91 -13.69 -6.51
N VAL A 83 -2.28 -13.42 -5.26
CA VAL A 83 -2.03 -12.12 -4.62
C VAL A 83 -0.82 -12.19 -3.70
N SER A 84 -0.14 -11.06 -3.49
CA SER A 84 0.95 -10.93 -2.53
C SER A 84 0.64 -9.81 -1.55
N SER A 85 0.90 -10.04 -0.26
CA SER A 85 0.77 -9.02 0.79
C SER A 85 1.65 -7.80 0.52
N SER A 86 1.19 -6.63 0.94
CA SER A 86 1.83 -5.35 0.72
C SER A 86 1.58 -4.39 1.87
N ILE A 87 2.38 -3.32 1.89
CA ILE A 87 2.32 -2.29 2.90
C ILE A 87 1.03 -1.48 2.73
N ASP A 88 0.23 -1.38 3.79
CA ASP A 88 -0.99 -0.58 3.80
C ASP A 88 -0.73 0.93 3.95
N ARG A 89 -1.80 1.72 4.04
CA ARG A 89 -1.71 3.18 4.21
C ARG A 89 -1.08 3.65 5.53
N PHE A 90 -0.93 2.75 6.49
CA PHE A 90 -0.35 3.01 7.81
C PHE A 90 1.08 2.48 7.96
N GLY A 91 1.59 1.75 6.98
CA GLY A 91 2.91 1.13 7.04
C GLY A 91 2.89 -0.33 7.50
N ASN A 92 1.72 -0.95 7.67
CA ASN A 92 1.61 -2.35 8.07
C ASN A 92 1.95 -3.24 6.87
N PRO A 93 2.99 -4.10 6.94
CA PRO A 93 3.48 -4.86 5.79
C PRO A 93 2.52 -5.94 5.28
N LEU A 94 1.52 -6.30 6.09
CA LEU A 94 0.51 -7.29 5.78
C LEU A 94 -0.89 -6.68 5.66
N GLY A 95 -1.06 -5.36 5.67
CA GLY A 95 -2.39 -4.74 5.72
C GLY A 95 -3.07 -4.49 4.37
N ALA A 96 -2.47 -4.96 3.27
CA ALA A 96 -2.99 -4.77 1.91
C ALA A 96 -2.54 -5.90 0.97
N TYR A 97 -3.24 -6.06 -0.15
CA TYR A 97 -2.83 -6.96 -1.23
C TYR A 97 -2.45 -6.19 -2.49
N LYS A 98 -1.39 -6.66 -3.15
CA LYS A 98 -0.98 -6.22 -4.47
C LYS A 98 -1.49 -7.20 -5.52
N LEU A 99 -2.27 -6.67 -6.47
CA LEU A 99 -2.70 -7.39 -7.66
C LEU A 99 -1.67 -7.12 -8.76
N LYS A 100 -0.89 -8.13 -9.15
CA LYS A 100 0.27 -7.94 -10.03
C LYS A 100 -0.11 -8.05 -11.51
N ASP A 101 -1.06 -8.91 -11.82
CA ASP A 101 -1.46 -9.22 -13.19
C ASP A 101 -2.96 -9.60 -13.25
N ALA A 102 -3.44 -9.93 -14.44
CA ALA A 102 -4.83 -10.29 -14.69
C ALA A 102 -5.29 -11.58 -13.97
N THR A 103 -4.36 -12.36 -13.41
CA THR A 103 -4.67 -13.58 -12.66
C THR A 103 -4.69 -13.36 -11.15
N SER A 104 -4.31 -12.16 -10.68
CA SER A 104 -4.38 -11.76 -9.27
C SER A 104 -5.78 -11.25 -8.92
N TYR A 105 -6.52 -11.99 -8.10
CA TYR A 105 -7.85 -11.57 -7.62
C TYR A 105 -8.21 -12.21 -6.28
N ILE A 106 -9.24 -11.68 -5.63
CA ILE A 106 -9.84 -12.23 -4.43
C ILE A 106 -11.29 -12.55 -4.76
N THR A 107 -11.70 -13.80 -4.52
CA THR A 107 -13.07 -14.26 -4.75
C THR A 107 -13.79 -14.34 -3.41
N VAL A 108 -14.98 -13.77 -3.30
CA VAL A 108 -15.88 -14.03 -2.18
C VAL A 108 -17.01 -14.92 -2.72
N PRO A 109 -17.24 -16.11 -2.15
CA PRO A 109 -18.34 -16.98 -2.57
C PRO A 109 -19.69 -16.27 -2.44
N ASP A 110 -20.64 -16.61 -3.31
CA ASP A 110 -22.00 -16.07 -3.24
C ASP A 110 -22.65 -16.41 -1.89
N SER A 111 -23.32 -15.42 -1.32
CA SER A 111 -24.03 -15.51 -0.05
C SER A 111 -25.27 -14.63 -0.10
N ILE A 112 -26.35 -15.04 0.55
CA ILE A 112 -27.59 -14.27 0.60
C ILE A 112 -27.37 -12.86 1.15
N SER A 113 -26.44 -12.68 2.10
CA SER A 113 -26.10 -11.38 2.68
C SER A 113 -25.37 -10.44 1.71
N LEU A 114 -24.78 -10.98 0.64
CA LEU A 114 -24.05 -10.23 -0.38
C LEU A 114 -24.86 -10.02 -1.67
N ARG A 115 -26.09 -10.52 -1.73
CA ARG A 115 -27.02 -10.25 -2.84
C ARG A 115 -27.66 -8.88 -2.62
N LEU A 116 -26.99 -7.85 -3.12
CA LEU A 116 -27.37 -6.44 -2.94
C LEU A 116 -28.50 -6.00 -3.89
N ASN A 117 -29.44 -6.90 -4.21
CA ASN A 117 -30.58 -6.57 -5.06
C ASN A 117 -31.69 -5.87 -4.24
N ASN A 118 -32.28 -4.82 -4.79
CA ASN A 118 -33.38 -4.08 -4.15
C ASN A 118 -33.07 -3.58 -2.72
N THR A 119 -31.80 -3.27 -2.43
CA THR A 119 -31.37 -2.71 -1.15
C THR A 119 -30.33 -1.62 -1.38
N ASP A 120 -30.29 -0.65 -0.46
CA ASP A 120 -29.22 0.32 -0.39
C ASP A 120 -27.97 -0.32 0.23
N PHE A 121 -26.80 0.10 -0.22
CA PHE A 121 -25.53 -0.35 0.34
C PHE A 121 -24.46 0.74 0.22
N THR A 122 -23.38 0.59 0.98
CA THR A 122 -22.20 1.43 0.89
C THR A 122 -20.95 0.57 0.90
N LEU A 123 -19.97 0.90 0.06
CA LEU A 123 -18.67 0.25 0.01
C LEU A 123 -17.58 1.26 0.37
N ASN A 124 -16.66 0.88 1.25
CA ASN A 124 -15.46 1.65 1.56
C ASN A 124 -14.21 0.83 1.23
N ILE A 125 -13.33 1.37 0.41
CA ILE A 125 -12.07 0.71 0.04
C ILE A 125 -10.97 1.76 -0.18
N TRP A 126 -9.74 1.39 0.20
CA TRP A 126 -8.54 2.15 -0.15
C TRP A 126 -7.81 1.45 -1.29
N VAL A 127 -7.50 2.19 -2.36
CA VAL A 127 -6.80 1.66 -3.52
C VAL A 127 -5.57 2.53 -3.79
N ASN A 128 -4.42 1.87 -3.99
CA ASN A 128 -3.20 2.52 -4.47
C ASN A 128 -2.97 2.10 -5.93
N SER A 129 -3.30 2.99 -6.86
CA SER A 129 -3.03 2.80 -8.29
C SER A 129 -1.60 3.23 -8.60
N LYS A 130 -0.62 2.41 -8.20
CA LYS A 130 0.74 2.62 -8.69
C LYS A 130 0.76 2.23 -10.17
N ILE A 131 0.65 3.23 -11.03
CA ILE A 131 0.93 3.07 -12.46
C ILE A 131 2.37 2.56 -12.56
N MET A 132 2.55 1.35 -13.09
CA MET A 132 3.86 0.94 -13.56
C MET A 132 4.25 1.90 -14.68
N GLN A 133 5.08 2.90 -14.37
CA GLN A 133 5.80 3.61 -15.41
C GLN A 133 6.56 2.55 -16.19
N LEU A 134 6.21 2.39 -17.48
CA LEU A 134 7.07 1.69 -18.41
C LEU A 134 8.38 2.49 -18.50
N ALA A 135 9.38 2.06 -17.74
CA ALA A 135 10.74 2.46 -18.02
C ALA A 135 11.16 1.74 -19.31
N TRP A 136 11.35 2.54 -20.36
CA TRP A 136 12.53 2.62 -21.23
C TRP A 136 12.10 3.09 -22.62
N VAL A 137 12.53 4.29 -23.02
CA VAL A 137 12.95 4.52 -24.40
C VAL A 137 14.30 5.22 -24.32
N GLN A 138 15.36 4.41 -24.26
CA GLN A 138 16.68 4.93 -24.58
C GLN A 138 16.76 4.98 -26.11
N PHE A 139 16.64 6.18 -26.66
CA PHE A 139 17.11 6.41 -28.02
C PHE A 139 18.64 6.36 -27.98
N CYS A 140 19.20 5.50 -28.83
CA CYS A 140 20.63 5.47 -29.08
C CYS A 140 21.09 6.77 -29.75
#